data_AF-A0AAU6TRG1-F1
#
_entry.id   AF-A0AAU6TRG1-F1
#
_cell.length_a   1.000
_cell.length_b   1.000
_cell.length_c   1.000
_cell.angle_alpha   90.00
_cell.angle_beta   90.00
_cell.angle_gamma   90.00
#
_symmetry.space_group_name_H-M   'P 1'
#
loop_
_entity.id
_entity.type
_entity.pdbx_description
1 polymer ?
#
loop_
_entity_poly.entity_id
_entity_poly.type
_entity_poly.pdbx_seq_one_letter_code
_entity_poly.pdbx_strand_id
1 'polypeptide(L)'
;MPLYIYCTLSNDQNYATPDGPVFIAGQANVMTKHMYTPRGRVTEISDEQYAQLKNNHVFELHKENGFIAVENRKEDPDKVATDMEASDKSAPLTEEQLVAEGNEPPVSNKGKNNSKK
;
A
#
# COMPACT_ATOMS: atom_id res chain seq x y z
N MET A 1 10.62 -21.72 5.10
CA MET A 1 11.44 -20.55 4.72
C MET A 1 10.67 -19.29 5.11
N PRO A 2 11.33 -18.19 5.48
CA PRO A 2 10.60 -16.97 5.79
C PRO A 2 9.99 -16.39 4.52
N LEU A 3 8.70 -16.07 4.57
CA LEU A 3 7.97 -15.37 3.52
C LEU A 3 7.78 -13.92 3.94
N TYR A 4 7.99 -13.01 2.99
CA TYR A 4 7.83 -11.57 3.20
C TYR A 4 6.58 -11.09 2.49
N ILE A 5 5.62 -10.60 3.27
CA ILE A 5 4.40 -9.99 2.77
C ILE A 5 4.59 -8.49 2.74
N TYR A 6 4.49 -7.90 1.56
CA TYR A 6 4.43 -6.46 1.35
C TYR A 6 2.96 -6.04 1.24
N CYS A 7 2.61 -4.97 1.93
CA CYS A 7 1.25 -4.46 2.04
C CYS A 7 1.22 -2.96 1.80
N THR A 8 0.33 -2.50 0.91
CA THR A 8 0.07 -1.08 0.63
C THR A 8 -1.26 -0.59 1.23
N LEU A 9 -1.91 -1.39 2.08
CA LEU A 9 -3.13 -0.98 2.77
C LEU A 9 -2.82 0.00 3.92
N SER A 10 -3.66 1.01 4.07
CA SER A 10 -3.53 2.01 5.13
C SER A 10 -3.94 1.49 6.52
N ASN A 11 -4.78 0.45 6.58
CA ASN A 11 -5.15 -0.21 7.84
C ASN A 11 -4.33 -1.48 8.06
N ASP A 12 -3.98 -1.74 9.32
CA ASP A 12 -3.41 -3.02 9.75
C ASP A 12 -4.44 -4.14 9.54
N GLN A 13 -3.97 -5.29 9.04
CA GLN A 13 -4.84 -6.42 8.73
C GLN A 13 -4.64 -7.55 9.73
N ASN A 14 -5.74 -8.03 10.29
CA ASN A 14 -5.79 -9.25 11.10
C ASN A 14 -6.72 -10.24 10.42
N TYR A 15 -6.15 -11.16 9.66
CA TYR A 15 -6.93 -12.18 8.96
C TYR A 15 -7.30 -13.29 9.92
N ALA A 16 -8.59 -13.58 10.05
CA ALA A 16 -9.04 -14.75 10.78
C ALA A 16 -8.61 -16.02 10.03
N THR A 17 -7.81 -16.86 10.67
CA THR A 17 -7.49 -18.22 10.18
C THR A 17 -7.89 -19.25 11.24
N PRO A 18 -7.98 -20.55 10.88
CA PRO A 18 -8.38 -21.61 11.80
C PRO A 18 -7.53 -21.73 13.06
N ASP A 19 -6.22 -21.47 12.97
CA ASP A 19 -5.29 -21.58 14.11
C ASP A 19 -5.11 -20.26 14.89
N GLY A 20 -5.75 -19.17 14.43
CA GLY A 20 -5.73 -17.87 15.09
C GLY A 20 -5.62 -16.70 14.11
N PRO A 21 -5.75 -15.45 14.57
CA PRO A 21 -5.58 -14.31 13.69
C PRO A 21 -4.11 -14.19 13.23
N VAL A 22 -3.91 -14.01 11.93
CA VAL A 22 -2.59 -13.68 11.36
C VAL A 22 -2.50 -12.18 11.11
N PHE A 23 -1.53 -11.53 11.77
CA PHE A 23 -1.28 -10.11 11.65
C PHE A 23 -0.39 -9.80 10.45
N ILE A 24 -0.81 -8.82 9.64
CA ILE A 24 -0.03 -8.22 8.57
C ILE A 24 -0.02 -6.71 8.80
N ALA A 25 1.19 -6.15 8.92
CA ALA A 25 1.37 -4.71 9.10
C ALA A 25 0.90 -3.97 7.84
N GLY A 26 -0.12 -3.14 8.03
CA GLY A 26 -0.54 -2.12 7.07
C GLY A 26 0.07 -0.78 7.47
N GLN A 27 -0.69 0.31 7.35
CA GLN A 27 -0.23 1.68 7.58
C GLN A 27 0.70 2.21 6.49
N ALA A 28 0.52 1.72 5.26
CA ALA A 28 1.07 2.39 4.09
C ALA A 28 0.50 3.81 3.97
N ASN A 29 1.35 4.76 3.58
CA ASN A 29 1.03 6.18 3.47
C ASN A 29 0.61 6.85 4.79
N VAL A 30 0.85 6.22 5.94
CA VAL A 30 0.61 6.79 7.28
C VAL A 30 1.93 7.24 7.89
N MET A 31 2.00 8.48 8.37
CA MET A 31 3.19 9.03 8.99
C MET A 31 3.56 8.26 10.27
N THR A 32 4.80 7.78 10.34
CA THR A 32 5.32 7.11 11.53
C THR A 32 5.72 8.10 12.61
N LYS A 33 5.95 7.62 13.83
CA LYS A 33 6.47 8.43 14.95
C LYS A 33 7.82 9.10 14.66
N HIS A 34 8.56 8.60 13.66
CA HIS A 34 9.85 9.13 13.23
C HIS A 34 9.72 10.13 12.05
N MET A 35 8.51 10.65 11.78
CA MET A 35 8.25 11.63 10.72
C MET A 35 8.58 11.15 9.31
N TYR A 36 8.58 9.83 9.11
CA TYR A 36 8.75 9.19 7.81
C TYR A 36 7.47 8.47 7.42
N THR A 37 7.08 8.58 6.15
CA THR A 37 5.84 8.02 5.60
C THR A 37 6.20 6.89 4.63
N PRO A 38 6.16 5.62 5.08
CA PRO A 38 6.48 4.48 4.23
C PRO A 38 5.42 4.30 3.16
N ARG A 39 5.85 3.95 1.94
CA ARG A 39 4.95 3.69 0.82
C ARG A 39 4.32 2.30 0.92
N GLY A 40 5.03 1.35 1.54
CA GLY A 40 4.53 0.03 1.87
C GLY A 40 5.13 -0.50 3.16
N ARG A 41 4.59 -1.59 3.66
CA ARG A 41 5.07 -2.23 4.89
C ARG A 41 5.32 -3.70 4.64
N VAL A 42 6.37 -4.23 5.27
CA VAL A 42 6.75 -5.64 5.16
C VAL A 42 6.47 -6.35 6.48
N THR A 43 5.87 -7.54 6.38
CA THR A 43 5.66 -8.46 7.50
C THR A 43 6.28 -9.80 7.15
N GLU A 44 7.08 -10.35 8.06
CA GLU A 44 7.62 -11.70 7.93
C GLU A 44 6.62 -12.70 8.51
N ILE A 45 6.31 -13.76 7.75
CA ILE A 45 5.41 -14.83 8.17
C ILE A 45 6.01 -16.21 7.87
N SER A 46 5.50 -17.23 8.55
CA SER A 46 5.86 -18.62 8.28
C SER A 46 5.10 -19.20 7.08
N ASP A 47 5.64 -20.27 6.49
CA ASP A 47 4.97 -21.03 5.42
C ASP A 47 3.60 -21.56 5.87
N GLU A 48 3.48 -21.95 7.14
CA GLU A 48 2.24 -22.44 7.75
C GLU A 48 1.18 -21.33 7.79
N GLN A 49 1.54 -20.14 8.28
CA GLN A 49 0.65 -18.98 8.28
C GLN A 49 0.23 -18.59 6.86
N TYR A 50 1.16 -18.66 5.90
CA TYR A 50 0.83 -18.36 4.50
C TYR A 50 -0.16 -19.37 3.90
N ALA A 51 0.02 -20.66 4.19
CA ALA A 51 -0.90 -21.70 3.73
C ALA A 51 -2.33 -21.46 4.25
N GLN A 52 -2.46 -20.92 5.47
CA GLN A 52 -3.76 -20.53 6.02
C GLN A 52 -4.32 -19.27 5.39
N LEU A 53 -3.49 -18.26 5.17
CA LEU A 53 -3.89 -17.01 4.52
C LEU A 53 -4.41 -17.25 3.10
N LYS A 54 -3.85 -18.22 2.37
CA LYS A 54 -4.36 -18.61 1.04
C LYS A 54 -5.81 -19.09 1.04
N ASN A 55 -6.30 -19.64 2.15
CA ASN A 55 -7.70 -20.06 2.27
C ASN A 55 -8.62 -18.90 2.69
N ASN A 56 -8.06 -17.74 3.05
CA ASN A 56 -8.84 -16.58 3.46
C ASN A 56 -9.22 -15.75 2.23
N HIS A 57 -10.51 -15.68 1.93
CA HIS A 57 -11.05 -14.96 0.79
C HIS A 57 -10.64 -13.47 0.74
N VAL A 58 -10.60 -12.79 1.89
CA VAL A 58 -10.25 -11.36 1.95
C VAL A 58 -8.77 -11.15 1.62
N PHE A 59 -7.90 -12.05 2.08
CA PHE A 59 -6.47 -11.99 1.77
C PHE A 59 -6.22 -12.19 0.27
N GLU A 60 -6.91 -13.17 -0.33
CA GLU A 60 -6.82 -13.42 -1.78
C GLU A 60 -7.32 -12.22 -2.58
N LEU A 61 -8.44 -11.63 -2.19
CA LEU A 61 -8.98 -10.41 -2.82
C LEU A 61 -7.98 -9.24 -2.78
N HIS A 62 -7.33 -8.99 -1.63
CA HIS A 62 -6.32 -7.93 -1.53
C HIS A 62 -5.09 -8.21 -2.39
N LYS A 63 -4.70 -9.48 -2.53
CA LYS A 63 -3.61 -9.89 -3.41
C LYS A 63 -3.96 -9.72 -4.88
N GLU A 64 -5.16 -10.13 -5.30
CA GLU A 64 -5.66 -9.96 -6.67
C GLU A 64 -5.78 -8.49 -7.06
N ASN A 65 -6.22 -7.66 -6.12
CA ASN A 65 -6.28 -6.21 -6.30
C ASN A 65 -4.90 -5.51 -6.25
N GLY A 66 -3.79 -6.25 -6.09
CA GLY A 66 -2.44 -5.68 -6.13
C GLY A 66 -2.00 -4.94 -4.87
N PHE A 67 -2.76 -5.03 -3.76
CA PHE A 67 -2.39 -4.41 -2.48
C PHE A 67 -1.48 -5.27 -1.61
N ILE A 68 -1.36 -6.57 -1.95
CA ILE A 68 -0.51 -7.52 -1.25
C ILE A 68 0.42 -8.24 -2.23
N ALA A 69 1.71 -8.19 -1.96
CA ALA A 69 2.72 -8.98 -2.66
C ALA A 69 3.41 -9.94 -1.67
N VAL A 70 3.75 -11.13 -2.14
CA VAL A 70 4.41 -12.16 -1.32
C VAL A 70 5.68 -12.59 -2.01
N GLU A 71 6.83 -12.43 -1.33
CA GLU A 71 8.12 -12.84 -1.86
C GLU A 71 8.89 -13.74 -0.88
N ASN A 72 9.76 -14.57 -1.45
CA ASN A 72 10.66 -15.43 -0.68
C ASN A 72 11.95 -14.72 -0.25
N ARG A 73 12.17 -13.49 -0.73
CA ARG A 73 13.36 -12.68 -0.45
C ARG A 73 12.94 -11.36 0.19
N LYS A 74 13.77 -10.88 1.11
CA LYS A 74 13.57 -9.60 1.75
C LYS A 74 14.10 -8.50 0.85
N GLU A 75 13.22 -7.60 0.45
CA GLU A 75 13.49 -6.39 -0.31
C GLU A 75 12.98 -5.17 0.45
N ASP A 76 13.33 -3.99 -0.07
CA ASP A 76 12.89 -2.72 0.47
C ASP A 76 11.39 -2.52 0.19
N PRO A 77 10.54 -2.39 1.22
CA PRO A 77 9.10 -2.27 1.04
C PRO A 77 8.70 -1.04 0.21
N ASP A 78 9.49 0.04 0.19
CA ASP A 78 9.18 1.21 -0.64
C ASP A 78 9.37 0.94 -2.13
N LYS A 79 10.35 0.10 -2.47
CA LYS A 79 10.61 -0.31 -3.86
C LYS A 79 9.50 -1.23 -4.36
N VAL A 80 9.18 -2.28 -3.59
CA VAL A 80 8.11 -3.22 -3.95
C VAL A 80 6.77 -2.49 -4.04
N ALA A 81 6.48 -1.57 -3.12
CA ALA A 81 5.26 -0.76 -3.14
C ALA A 81 5.19 0.25 -4.29
N THR A 82 6.26 0.47 -5.06
CA THR A 82 6.21 1.32 -6.25
C THR A 82 5.45 0.64 -7.39
N ASP A 83 5.60 -0.69 -7.50
CA ASP A 83 4.95 -1.52 -8.53
C ASP A 83 3.58 -2.09 -8.09
N MET A 84 3.17 -1.80 -6.85
CA MET A 84 1.89 -2.24 -6.27
C MET A 84 0.83 -1.15 -6.36
N GLU A 85 -0.44 -1.56 -6.19
CA GLU A 85 -1.53 -0.60 -6.14
C GLU A 85 -1.37 0.34 -4.95
N ALA A 86 -1.23 1.62 -5.26
CA ALA A 86 -0.82 2.65 -4.31
C ALA A 86 -2.01 3.36 -3.66
N SER A 87 -3.22 3.18 -4.21
CA SER A 87 -4.39 3.96 -3.81
C SER A 87 -5.67 3.14 -3.97
N ASP A 88 -6.47 3.14 -2.91
CA ASP A 88 -7.85 2.67 -2.99
C ASP A 88 -8.68 3.65 -3.86
N LYS A 89 -9.80 3.19 -4.42
CA LYS A 89 -10.71 3.97 -5.28
C LYS A 89 -11.34 5.19 -4.59
N SER A 90 -11.17 5.29 -3.27
CA SER A 90 -11.58 6.43 -2.46
C SER A 90 -10.54 7.57 -2.46
N ALA A 91 -9.31 7.31 -2.91
CA ALA A 91 -8.27 8.32 -2.96
C ALA A 91 -8.59 9.39 -4.02
N PRO A 92 -8.28 10.67 -3.75
CA PRO A 92 -8.39 11.70 -4.77
C PRO A 92 -7.40 11.42 -5.91
N LEU A 93 -7.86 11.65 -7.14
CA LEU A 93 -7.01 11.53 -8.33
C LEU A 93 -5.82 12.47 -8.25
N THR A 94 -4.66 11.99 -8.66
CA THR A 94 -3.48 12.84 -8.87
C THR A 94 -3.67 13.74 -10.09
N GLU A 95 -2.89 14.81 -10.22
CA GLU A 95 -2.92 15.68 -11.41
C GLU A 95 -2.65 14.87 -12.70
N GLU A 96 -1.76 13.89 -12.63
CA GLU A 96 -1.44 12.97 -13.72
C GLU A 96 -2.65 12.11 -14.11
N GLN A 97 -3.39 11.59 -13.12
CA GLN A 97 -4.60 10.80 -13.34
C GLN A 97 -5.76 11.65 -13.86
N LEU A 98 -5.92 12.89 -13.38
CA LEU A 98 -6.92 13.83 -13.88
C LEU A 98 -6.70 14.15 -15.38
N VAL A 99 -5.45 14.40 -15.77
CA VAL A 99 -5.08 14.65 -17.17
C VAL A 99 -5.31 13.41 -18.04
N ALA A 100 -5.00 12.21 -17.52
CA ALA A 100 -5.26 10.95 -18.21
C ALA A 100 -6.76 10.68 -18.40
N GLU A 101 -7.60 11.09 -17.45
CA GLU A 101 -9.07 11.04 -17.55
C GLU A 101 -9.68 12.19 -18.36
N GLY A 102 -8.86 13.10 -18.89
CA GLY A 102 -9.30 14.22 -19.73
C GLY A 102 -9.91 15.39 -18.96
N ASN A 103 -9.70 15.45 -17.65
CA ASN A 103 -10.15 16.56 -16.79
C ASN A 103 -9.05 17.61 -16.64
N GLU A 104 -9.43 18.89 -16.61
CA GLU A 104 -8.47 19.96 -16.34
C GLU A 104 -8.03 19.92 -14.87
N PRO A 105 -6.71 19.94 -14.58
CA PRO A 105 -6.23 19.95 -13.21
C PRO A 105 -6.64 21.25 -12.50
N PRO A 106 -6.87 21.21 -11.18
CA PRO A 106 -7.27 22.39 -10.44
C PRO A 106 -6.24 23.51 -10.58
N VAL A 107 -6.70 24.72 -10.88
CA VAL A 107 -5.84 25.88 -11.12
C VAL A 107 -5.09 26.27 -9.84
N SER A 108 -3.85 25.83 -9.70
CA SER A 108 -2.96 26.20 -8.61
C SER A 108 -2.42 27.63 -8.81
N ASN A 109 -2.62 28.50 -7.82
CA ASN A 109 -2.08 29.87 -7.81
C ASN A 109 -0.54 29.95 -7.59
N LYS A 110 0.22 28.86 -7.72
CA LYS A 110 1.70 28.82 -7.53
C LYS A 110 2.49 29.44 -8.71
N GLY A 111 2.03 30.58 -9.21
CA GLY A 111 2.67 31.31 -10.31
C GLY A 111 2.60 32.84 -10.23
N LYS A 112 2.00 33.44 -9.18
CA LYS A 112 2.04 34.90 -9.02
C LYS A 112 3.33 35.35 -8.34
N ASN A 113 4.45 35.19 -9.05
CA ASN A 113 5.70 35.85 -8.71
C ASN A 113 5.53 37.38 -8.83
N ASN A 114 5.82 38.05 -7.72
CA ASN A 114 6.34 39.41 -7.56
C ASN A 114 6.37 40.31 -8.80
N SER A 115 5.47 41.29 -8.85
CA SER A 115 5.74 42.58 -9.51
C SER A 115 4.87 43.67 -8.87
N LYS A 116 5.23 44.10 -7.65
CA LYS A 116 4.88 45.45 -7.20
C LYS A 116 6.01 46.37 -7.65
N LYS A 117 5.70 47.12 -8.71
CA LYS A 117 6.49 48.25 -9.21
C LYS A 117 6.16 49.48 -8.41
#